data_AF-A0A6C0JRJ9-F1
#
_entry.id   AF-A0A6C0JRJ9-F1
#
_cell.length_a   1.000
_cell.length_b   1.000
_cell.length_c   1.000
_cell.angle_alpha   90.00
_cell.angle_beta   90.00
_cell.angle_gamma   90.00
#
_symmetry.space_group_name_H-M   'P 1'
#
loop_
_entity.id
_entity.type
_entity.pdbx_description
1 polymer ?
#
loop_
_entity_poly.entity_id
_entity_poly.type
_entity_poly.pdbx_seq_one_letter_code
_entity_poly.pdbx_strand_id
1 'polypeptide(L)'
;MLQSMNMYNACDYGGVNRVESLGFDKEKTFYEILAIATENKCSIIIKDGNGKWYLKAQNVANYDSLKEKIEENVGKSPASRKCWLLKFE
;
A
#
# COMPACT_ATOMS: atom_id res chain seq x y z
N MET A 1 -7.34 14.99 -3.46
CA MET A 1 -8.46 14.03 -3.24
C MET A 1 -8.07 12.68 -3.83
N LEU A 2 -8.62 11.53 -3.41
CA LEU A 2 -8.29 10.23 -4.05
C LEU A 2 -8.86 10.20 -5.48
N GLN A 3 -7.98 10.07 -6.48
CA GLN A 3 -8.31 10.06 -7.91
C GLN A 3 -8.58 8.65 -8.44
N SER A 4 -7.70 7.70 -8.10
CA SER A 4 -7.81 6.33 -8.58
C SER A 4 -7.17 5.33 -7.64
N MET A 5 -7.56 4.06 -7.78
CA MET A 5 -7.14 2.95 -6.94
C MET A 5 -6.98 1.68 -7.77
N ASN A 6 -5.82 1.02 -7.67
CA ASN A 6 -5.50 -0.22 -8.38
C ASN A 6 -5.05 -1.30 -7.41
N MET A 7 -5.51 -2.54 -7.59
CA MET A 7 -5.16 -3.68 -6.74
C MET A 7 -4.20 -4.63 -7.44
N TYR A 8 -3.17 -5.08 -6.72
CA TYR A 8 -2.17 -6.04 -7.17
C TYR A 8 -2.09 -7.22 -6.20
N ASN A 9 -1.86 -8.43 -6.73
CA ASN A 9 -1.81 -9.69 -5.97
C ASN A 9 -0.44 -10.01 -5.33
N ALA A 10 0.58 -9.19 -5.62
CA ALA A 10 1.91 -9.28 -5.03
C ALA A 10 2.67 -7.99 -5.38
N CYS A 11 3.48 -7.46 -4.46
CA CYS A 11 4.33 -6.31 -4.71
C CYS A 11 5.54 -6.32 -3.77
N ASP A 12 6.65 -5.69 -4.19
CA ASP A 12 7.90 -5.69 -3.41
C ASP A 12 7.76 -5.01 -2.06
N TYR A 13 8.48 -5.59 -1.10
CA TYR A 13 8.67 -5.07 0.23
C TYR A 13 10.07 -4.44 0.34
N GLY A 14 10.28 -3.30 -0.30
CA GLY A 14 11.56 -2.60 -0.27
C GLY A 14 11.44 -1.09 -0.12
N GLY A 15 11.54 -0.57 1.11
CA GLY A 15 11.74 0.86 1.37
C GLY A 15 10.82 1.48 2.42
N VAL A 16 11.39 2.31 3.29
CA VAL A 16 10.75 2.92 4.45
C VAL A 16 9.87 4.11 4.06
N ASN A 17 8.57 3.99 4.36
CA ASN A 17 7.80 5.00 5.09
C ASN A 17 6.62 4.27 5.74
N ARG A 18 6.72 4.08 7.07
CA ARG A 18 5.75 3.35 7.90
C ARG A 18 5.05 4.38 8.81
N VAL A 19 3.75 4.57 8.63
CA VAL A 19 2.93 5.32 9.60
C VAL A 19 2.81 4.53 10.92
N GLU A 20 2.81 3.19 10.84
CA GLU A 20 2.91 2.27 11.97
C GLU A 20 3.98 1.21 11.72
N SER A 21 5.00 1.16 12.58
CA SER A 21 6.16 0.28 12.44
C SER A 21 5.84 -1.22 12.46
N LEU A 22 4.72 -1.62 13.08
CA LEU A 22 4.29 -3.01 13.26
C LEU A 22 3.05 -3.40 12.45
N GLY A 23 2.55 -2.48 11.61
CA GLY A 23 1.28 -2.60 10.90
C GLY A 23 0.06 -2.42 11.81
N PHE A 24 -1.05 -2.07 11.19
CA PHE A 24 -2.34 -1.89 11.84
C PHE A 24 -3.00 -3.24 12.11
N ASP A 25 -3.93 -3.24 13.08
CA ASP A 25 -4.72 -4.40 13.47
C ASP A 25 -5.39 -5.08 12.26
N LYS A 26 -5.40 -6.41 12.24
CA LYS A 26 -6.01 -7.23 11.18
C LYS A 26 -7.53 -7.11 11.13
N GLU A 27 -8.16 -6.73 12.26
CA GLU A 27 -9.59 -6.51 12.38
C GLU A 27 -10.04 -5.19 11.73
N LYS A 28 -9.11 -4.27 11.42
CA LYS A 28 -9.45 -3.09 10.64
C LYS A 28 -9.92 -3.50 9.25
N THR A 29 -11.01 -2.89 8.83
CA THR A 29 -11.55 -2.99 7.49
C THR A 29 -10.66 -2.25 6.50
N PHE A 30 -10.79 -2.61 5.22
CA PHE A 30 -10.12 -1.91 4.15
C PHE A 30 -10.46 -0.41 4.13
N TYR A 31 -11.72 -0.05 4.38
CA TYR A 31 -12.18 1.35 4.34
C TYR A 31 -11.61 2.19 5.49
N GLU A 32 -11.45 1.62 6.68
CA GLU A 32 -10.76 2.30 7.79
C GLU A 32 -9.30 2.59 7.43
N ILE A 33 -8.60 1.61 6.86
CA ILE A 33 -7.21 1.79 6.43
C ILE A 33 -7.11 2.79 5.28
N LEU A 34 -8.07 2.79 4.35
CA LEU A 34 -8.14 3.75 3.25
C LEU A 34 -8.35 5.19 3.74
N ALA A 35 -9.18 5.38 4.77
CA ALA A 35 -9.36 6.69 5.40
C ALA A 35 -8.04 7.18 6.00
N ILE A 36 -7.36 6.34 6.80
CA ILE A 36 -6.05 6.67 7.40
C ILE A 36 -5.01 6.96 6.30
N ALA A 37 -4.99 6.17 5.21
CA ALA A 37 -4.10 6.38 4.08
C ALA A 37 -4.33 7.74 3.40
N THR A 38 -5.59 8.13 3.25
CA THR A 38 -5.98 9.40 2.62
C THR A 38 -5.59 10.60 3.49
N GLU A 39 -5.87 10.53 4.79
CA GLU A 39 -5.49 11.56 5.78
C GLU A 39 -3.97 11.76 5.83
N ASN A 40 -3.22 10.65 5.77
CA ASN A 40 -1.75 10.66 5.86
C ASN A 40 -1.04 10.73 4.50
N LYS A 41 -1.79 10.94 3.40
CA LYS A 41 -1.27 10.96 2.01
C LYS A 41 -0.33 9.79 1.69
N CYS A 42 -0.70 8.59 2.11
CA CYS A 42 0.02 7.35 1.82
C CYS A 42 -0.44 6.77 0.50
N SER A 43 0.47 6.61 -0.46
CA SER A 43 0.11 6.12 -1.80
C SER A 43 -0.08 4.61 -1.89
N ILE A 44 0.33 3.84 -0.87
CA ILE A 44 0.25 2.38 -0.93
C ILE A 44 -0.35 1.82 0.37
N ILE A 45 -1.33 0.92 0.22
CA ILE A 45 -1.85 0.07 1.29
C ILE A 45 -1.44 -1.37 1.01
N ILE A 46 -0.97 -2.11 2.01
CA ILE A 46 -0.63 -3.53 1.89
C ILE A 46 -1.36 -4.33 2.96
N LYS A 47 -2.00 -5.43 2.59
CA LYS A 47 -2.46 -6.48 3.52
C LYS A 47 -1.54 -7.67 3.40
N ASP A 48 -0.85 -8.03 4.49
CA ASP A 48 0.01 -9.21 4.51
C ASP A 48 -0.78 -10.51 4.69
N GLY A 49 -0.07 -11.64 4.62
CA GLY A 49 -0.67 -12.97 4.79
C GLY A 49 -1.19 -13.26 6.20
N ASN A 50 -0.82 -12.46 7.20
CA ASN A 50 -1.36 -12.55 8.56
C ASN A 50 -2.59 -11.65 8.76
N GLY A 51 -3.02 -10.96 7.70
CA GLY A 51 -4.16 -10.06 7.68
C GLY A 51 -3.86 -8.65 8.19
N LYS A 52 -2.62 -8.35 8.60
CA LYS A 52 -2.22 -7.02 9.06
C LYS A 52 -2.13 -6.05 7.89
N TRP A 53 -2.42 -4.79 8.17
CA TRP A 53 -2.37 -3.72 7.18
C TRP A 53 -1.15 -2.82 7.37
N TYR A 54 -0.57 -2.35 6.28
CA TYR A 54 0.59 -1.47 6.29
C TYR A 54 0.33 -0.32 5.32
N LEU A 55 0.59 0.90 5.78
CA LEU A 55 0.60 2.08 4.95
C LEU A 55 2.03 2.37 4.53
N LYS A 56 2.24 2.58 3.24
CA LYS A 56 3.54 2.81 2.63
C LYS A 56 3.54 4.07 1.77
N ALA A 57 4.75 4.62 1.63
CA ALA A 57 5.08 5.75 0.77
C ALA A 57 4.28 7.02 1.14
N GLN A 58 4.69 7.69 2.21
CA GLN A 58 4.38 9.10 2.43
C GLN A 58 5.22 9.95 1.47
N ASN A 59 4.62 10.97 0.85
CA ASN A 59 5.33 11.98 0.07
C ASN A 59 6.09 11.42 -1.15
N VAL A 60 5.36 10.78 -2.06
CA VAL A 60 5.95 10.19 -3.27
C VAL A 60 6.30 11.29 -4.27
N ALA A 61 7.57 11.43 -4.63
CA ALA A 61 8.00 12.38 -5.66
C ALA A 61 7.53 11.98 -7.08
N ASN A 62 7.25 10.68 -7.33
CA ASN A 62 6.79 10.20 -8.63
C ASN A 62 5.88 8.96 -8.52
N TYR A 63 4.61 9.11 -8.92
CA TYR A 63 3.60 8.05 -8.97
C TYR A 63 3.98 6.93 -9.96
N ASP A 64 4.52 7.27 -11.13
CA ASP A 64 4.82 6.31 -12.19
C ASP A 64 5.93 5.36 -11.77
N SER A 65 6.95 5.86 -11.08
CA SER A 65 8.03 5.02 -10.53
C SER A 65 7.54 4.04 -9.45
N LEU A 66 6.51 4.39 -8.67
CA LEU A 66 5.89 3.43 -7.73
C LEU A 66 5.11 2.36 -8.46
N LYS A 67 4.33 2.76 -9.47
CA LYS A 67 3.55 1.84 -10.28
C LYS A 67 4.44 0.80 -10.95
N GLU A 68 5.50 1.25 -11.62
CA GLU A 68 6.48 0.39 -12.29
C GLU A 68 7.10 -0.61 -11.31
N LYS A 69 7.60 -0.15 -10.15
CA LYS A 69 8.16 -1.03 -9.12
C LYS A 69 7.17 -2.06 -8.58
N ILE A 70 5.90 -1.69 -8.42
CA ILE A 70 4.87 -2.64 -8.00
C ILE A 70 4.67 -3.70 -9.07
N GLU A 71 4.51 -3.27 -10.33
CA GLU A 71 4.28 -4.14 -11.49
C GLU A 71 5.46 -5.10 -11.76
N GLU A 72 6.70 -4.63 -11.66
CA GLU A 72 7.92 -5.45 -11.80
C GLU A 72 8.03 -6.57 -10.75
N ASN A 73 7.36 -6.42 -9.62
CA ASN A 73 7.45 -7.32 -8.47
C ASN A 73 6.17 -8.14 -8.23
N VAL A 74 5.19 -8.02 -9.13
CA VAL A 74 4.06 -8.94 -9.18
C VAL A 74 4.59 -10.37 -9.37
N GLY A 75 4.14 -11.29 -8.53
CA GLY A 75 4.55 -12.70 -8.53
C GLY A 75 5.89 -13.01 -7.85
N LYS A 76 6.67 -12.00 -7.44
CA LYS A 76 7.98 -12.19 -6.75
C LYS A 76 7.88 -12.15 -5.22
N SER A 77 6.73 -11.76 -4.69
CA SER A 77 6.45 -11.70 -3.25
C SER A 77 5.55 -12.86 -2.80
N PRO A 78 5.47 -13.15 -1.48
CA PRO A 78 4.58 -14.19 -0.96
C PRO A 78 3.18 -14.03 -1.51
N ALA A 79 2.63 -15.10 -2.09
CA ALA A 79 1.36 -15.12 -2.84
C ALA A 79 0.12 -14.65 -2.04
N SER A 80 0.26 -14.43 -0.74
CA SER A 80 -0.79 -13.98 0.17
C SER A 80 -0.88 -12.46 0.34
N ARG A 81 0.01 -11.67 -0.26
CA ARG A 81 0.04 -10.20 -0.06
C ARG A 81 -0.82 -9.46 -1.08
N LYS A 82 -1.78 -8.66 -0.62
CA LYS A 82 -2.55 -7.74 -1.48
C LYS A 82 -2.04 -6.32 -1.33
N CYS A 83 -1.81 -5.63 -2.44
CA CYS A 83 -1.35 -4.25 -2.47
C CYS A 83 -2.36 -3.37 -3.20
N TRP A 84 -2.67 -2.21 -2.65
CA TRP A 84 -3.49 -1.18 -3.30
C TRP A 84 -2.65 0.07 -3.53
N LEU A 85 -2.53 0.47 -4.79
CA LEU A 85 -1.90 1.72 -5.19
C LEU A 85 -2.97 2.81 -5.31
N LEU A 86 -2.75 3.91 -4.60
CA LEU A 86 -3.62 5.07 -4.51
C LEU A 86 -3.00 6.26 -5.24
N LYS A 87 -3.79 6.88 -6.13
CA LYS A 87 -3.42 8.13 -6.79
C LYS A 87 -4.20 9.28 -6.17
N PHE A 88 -3.51 10.33 -5.73
CA PHE A 88 -4.15 11.55 -5.20
C PHE A 88 -4.00 12.71 -6.19
N GLU A 89 -5.03 13.55 -6.28
CA GLU A 89 -4.98 14.92 -6.85
C GLU A 89 -4.49 15.93 -5.80
#